data_AF-A0A838IB91-F1
#
_entry.id   AF-A0A838IB91-F1
#
_cell.length_a   1.000
_cell.length_b   1.000
_cell.length_c   1.000
_cell.angle_alpha   90.00
_cell.angle_beta   90.00
_cell.angle_gamma   90.00
#
_symmetry.space_group_name_H-M   'P 1'
#
loop_
_entity.id
_entity.type
_entity.pdbx_description
1 polymer ?
#
loop_
_entity_poly.entity_id
_entity_poly.type
_entity_poly.pdbx_seq_one_letter_code
_entity_poly.pdbx_strand_id
1 'polypeptide(L)'
;MNLDIGHDVNRIMQYLNLRSALIVTLIALAPVLGACPDNADSPPVRVVDEVDVSTDQDVASGADTAVDECADVLCEACDIKGAPFGGGTGTAGDPWLICTAAQLNEVGTKAQYMNGAFVLAQDVDLRNLREVAFVIIGGFGREFIGTFDGNGKEIRHLKIDEPTTDYVALFGYIGAKGSVKDLTLVDVNIIGREITGGLVGITYGTLDNVTVSGKVFSTNYGRAGGLAGHNLGTVRASRSTADMTSEQSEIGGLVGQNSGVVVDSSATGSVSGDSNVGGLVGSNEGTITDSFALGSVSGVFAVGGLVGDNGSNGVLSTSYASATTFATEGAVGGLVGRNSGQVLSSYASGSVAGGEGYSGGLVGFNSKTITQSYATVSVSGDFASNAGGLVGGDTMEGETFHSYWNMEASGVASSKGGEGLTNAQFADESSFDESWIFCPATDCLWVMPAGGPPRLKWVVTGN
;
A
#
# COMPACT_ATOMS: atom_id res chain seq x y z
N MET A 1 -18.26 -10.48 -45.70
CA MET A 1 -18.76 -9.44 -44.78
C MET A 1 -17.53 -8.99 -44.00
N ASN A 2 -16.84 -7.97 -44.53
CA ASN A 2 -15.56 -7.50 -43.98
C ASN A 2 -15.87 -6.58 -42.79
N LEU A 3 -15.29 -6.90 -41.62
CA LEU A 3 -15.27 -6.03 -40.46
C LEU A 3 -14.10 -5.05 -40.59
N ASP A 4 -14.43 -3.78 -40.48
CA ASP A 4 -13.58 -2.62 -40.70
C ASP A 4 -12.70 -2.36 -39.46
N ILE A 5 -11.40 -2.63 -39.59
CA ILE A 5 -10.37 -2.43 -38.54
C ILE A 5 -9.83 -0.99 -38.58
N GLY A 6 -10.34 -0.13 -39.48
CA GLY A 6 -9.81 1.22 -39.70
C GLY A 6 -10.23 2.28 -38.67
N HIS A 7 -11.24 2.01 -37.83
CA HIS A 7 -11.82 3.03 -36.95
C HIS A 7 -11.20 3.08 -35.54
N ASP A 8 -10.51 2.03 -35.10
CA ASP A 8 -9.89 1.97 -33.76
C ASP A 8 -8.47 2.53 -33.70
N VAL A 9 -7.71 2.47 -34.80
CA VAL A 9 -6.33 2.97 -34.84
C VAL A 9 -6.28 4.50 -34.71
N ASN A 10 -7.28 5.21 -35.23
CA ASN A 10 -7.35 6.68 -35.11
C ASN A 10 -7.76 7.16 -33.72
N ARG A 11 -8.51 6.35 -32.94
CA ARG A 11 -8.79 6.65 -31.53
C ARG A 11 -7.55 6.44 -30.66
N ILE A 12 -6.83 5.34 -30.87
CA ILE A 12 -5.58 5.03 -30.14
C ILE A 12 -4.49 6.09 -30.41
N MET A 13 -4.41 6.61 -31.64
CA MET A 13 -3.44 7.67 -32.00
C MET A 13 -3.81 9.07 -31.44
N GLN A 14 -5.09 9.35 -31.15
CA GLN A 14 -5.48 10.57 -30.42
C GLN A 14 -5.09 10.50 -28.93
N TYR A 15 -5.12 9.33 -28.31
CA TYR A 15 -4.71 9.12 -26.92
C TYR A 15 -3.19 9.25 -26.69
N LEU A 16 -2.36 8.89 -27.67
CA LEU A 16 -0.89 9.04 -27.60
C LEU A 16 -0.42 10.50 -27.77
N ASN A 17 -1.14 11.30 -28.54
CA ASN A 17 -0.78 12.71 -28.79
C ASN A 17 -1.10 13.65 -27.61
N LEU A 18 -2.07 13.31 -26.75
CA LEU A 18 -2.41 14.10 -25.55
C LEU A 18 -1.38 13.93 -24.41
N ARG A 19 -0.69 12.78 -24.32
CA ARG A 19 0.35 12.55 -23.29
C ARG A 19 1.68 13.26 -23.58
N SER A 20 1.93 13.65 -24.82
CA SER A 20 3.19 14.30 -25.22
C SER A 20 3.18 15.83 -25.00
N ALA A 21 2.00 16.44 -24.81
CA ALA A 21 1.85 17.88 -24.64
C ALA A 21 1.89 18.34 -23.16
N LEU A 22 1.72 17.43 -22.19
CA LEU A 22 1.65 17.79 -20.76
C LEU A 22 3.01 17.74 -20.02
N ILE A 23 4.07 17.25 -20.68
CA ILE A 23 5.41 17.07 -20.07
C ILE A 23 6.39 18.21 -20.41
N VAL A 24 6.01 19.19 -21.25
CA VAL A 24 6.94 20.22 -21.77
C VAL A 24 6.71 21.63 -21.18
N THR A 25 6.08 21.78 -20.01
CA THR A 25 5.91 23.13 -19.43
C THR A 25 6.09 23.20 -17.91
N LEU A 26 7.19 22.66 -17.39
CA LEU A 26 7.63 22.96 -16.02
C LEU A 26 9.16 22.91 -15.84
N ILE A 27 9.92 23.54 -16.74
CA ILE A 27 11.33 23.89 -16.49
C ILE A 27 11.58 25.31 -17.04
N ALA A 28 11.28 26.33 -16.25
CA ALA A 28 11.90 27.65 -16.35
C ALA A 28 11.37 28.56 -15.24
N LEU A 29 12.07 28.66 -14.10
CA LEU A 29 12.21 29.89 -13.29
C LEU A 29 13.04 29.60 -12.03
N ALA A 30 14.37 29.67 -12.16
CA ALA A 30 15.26 30.04 -11.07
C ALA A 30 16.48 30.76 -11.67
N PRO A 31 16.68 32.05 -11.32
CA PRO A 31 17.99 32.40 -10.80
C PRO A 31 17.88 33.40 -9.64
N VAL A 32 18.72 33.24 -8.60
CA VAL A 32 19.67 34.24 -8.06
C VAL A 32 20.43 33.54 -6.93
N LEU A 33 21.66 33.08 -7.21
CA LEU A 33 22.65 32.76 -6.17
C LEU A 33 23.63 33.93 -6.13
N GLY A 34 23.57 34.70 -5.05
CA GLY A 34 24.52 35.76 -4.74
C GLY A 34 25.81 35.19 -4.15
N ALA A 35 26.93 35.71 -4.66
CA ALA A 35 28.29 35.41 -4.21
C ALA A 35 28.54 35.82 -2.75
N CYS A 36 29.44 35.10 -2.07
CA CYS A 36 30.09 35.55 -0.84
C CYS A 36 31.62 35.53 -1.05
N PRO A 37 32.37 36.56 -0.64
CA PRO A 37 33.78 36.73 -1.00
C PRO A 37 34.76 36.04 -0.04
N ASP A 38 35.91 35.69 -0.59
CA ASP A 38 37.14 35.33 0.11
C ASP A 38 37.53 36.37 1.17
N ASN A 39 38.05 35.91 2.31
CA ASN A 39 39.16 36.58 2.98
C ASN A 39 39.95 35.59 3.85
N ALA A 40 41.26 35.68 3.64
CA ALA A 40 42.32 34.91 4.27
C ALA A 40 42.45 35.19 5.78
N ASP A 41 42.80 34.16 6.54
CA ASP A 41 43.95 34.20 7.44
C ASP A 41 44.24 32.79 8.01
N SER A 42 45.48 32.32 7.82
CA SER A 42 46.09 31.19 8.52
C SER A 42 47.41 31.69 9.10
N PRO A 43 47.83 31.24 10.30
CA PRO A 43 48.97 30.28 10.37
C PRO A 43 49.00 29.42 11.67
N PRO A 44 50.01 28.54 11.91
CA PRO A 44 50.78 27.68 11.01
C PRO A 44 50.85 26.20 11.44
N VAL A 45 51.39 25.42 10.50
CA VAL A 45 51.75 23.99 10.48
C VAL A 45 52.76 23.58 11.56
N ARG A 46 52.68 22.32 12.02
CA ARG A 46 53.81 21.58 12.62
C ARG A 46 54.18 20.38 11.74
N VAL A 47 55.44 20.34 11.34
CA VAL A 47 56.15 19.26 10.64
C VAL A 47 56.88 18.40 11.67
N VAL A 48 56.85 17.09 11.47
CA VAL A 48 57.86 16.07 11.83
C VAL A 48 57.35 14.78 11.18
N ASP A 49 58.11 13.89 10.58
CA ASP A 49 59.44 13.83 9.96
C ASP A 49 59.37 12.53 9.13
N GLU A 50 60.24 12.41 8.14
CA GLU A 50 60.15 11.47 7.03
C GLU A 50 60.96 10.17 7.31
N VAL A 51 60.63 9.10 6.57
CA VAL A 51 61.49 7.94 6.18
C VAL A 51 61.65 6.77 7.17
N ASP A 52 61.18 5.58 6.77
CA ASP A 52 62.13 4.51 6.36
C ASP A 52 61.51 3.45 5.43
N VAL A 53 62.27 3.11 4.39
CA VAL A 53 62.00 2.08 3.38
C VAL A 53 63.07 1.00 3.54
N SER A 54 62.68 -0.26 3.76
CA SER A 54 63.56 -1.40 3.45
C SER A 54 62.79 -2.70 3.28
N THR A 55 62.93 -3.31 2.08
CA THR A 55 63.21 -4.73 1.74
C THR A 55 62.53 -5.82 2.60
N ASP A 56 61.90 -6.87 2.08
CA ASP A 56 62.34 -7.79 1.03
C ASP A 56 61.20 -8.75 0.66
N GLN A 57 61.39 -9.50 -0.42
CA GLN A 57 60.44 -10.44 -1.02
C GLN A 57 60.05 -11.61 -0.10
N ASP A 58 58.81 -12.10 -0.22
CA ASP A 58 58.54 -13.53 -0.33
C ASP A 58 57.16 -13.84 -0.92
N VAL A 59 57.15 -14.76 -1.87
CA VAL A 59 56.00 -15.32 -2.58
C VAL A 59 55.46 -16.52 -1.80
N ALA A 60 54.21 -16.50 -1.33
CA ALA A 60 53.42 -17.72 -1.10
C ALA A 60 51.91 -17.45 -0.87
N SER A 61 51.11 -18.17 -1.67
CA SER A 61 49.72 -18.64 -1.47
C SER A 61 49.00 -18.38 -0.15
N GLY A 62 47.73 -17.95 -0.22
CA GLY A 62 46.76 -18.21 0.85
C GLY A 62 45.55 -17.29 0.87
N ALA A 63 44.39 -17.87 0.57
CA ALA A 63 43.05 -17.59 1.09
C ALA A 63 42.69 -16.16 1.57
N ASP A 64 41.73 -15.58 0.84
CA ASP A 64 40.42 -15.14 1.37
C ASP A 64 40.32 -14.87 2.88
N THR A 65 40.21 -13.59 3.24
CA THR A 65 39.57 -13.15 4.49
C THR A 65 38.86 -11.83 4.24
N ALA A 66 37.71 -11.90 3.57
CA ALA A 66 36.67 -10.91 3.84
C ALA A 66 36.30 -11.02 5.32
N VAL A 67 36.38 -9.91 6.05
CA VAL A 67 36.06 -9.84 7.47
C VAL A 67 34.56 -10.08 7.61
N ASP A 68 34.23 -11.21 8.24
CA ASP A 68 32.87 -11.71 8.46
C ASP A 68 32.16 -10.85 9.51
N GLU A 69 31.28 -9.95 9.07
CA GLU A 69 30.38 -9.18 9.95
C GLU A 69 29.10 -9.99 10.24
N CYS A 70 29.20 -11.10 10.97
CA CYS A 70 28.02 -11.81 11.49
C CYS A 70 28.19 -12.12 12.98
N ALA A 71 27.74 -11.20 13.83
CA ALA A 71 27.81 -11.32 15.30
C ALA A 71 26.53 -11.91 15.93
N ASP A 72 25.62 -12.48 15.13
CA ASP A 72 24.36 -13.07 15.60
C ASP A 72 24.44 -14.60 15.63
N VAL A 73 23.91 -15.22 16.69
CA VAL A 73 23.90 -16.69 16.91
C VAL A 73 23.21 -17.42 15.76
N LEU A 74 22.27 -16.75 15.07
CA LEU A 74 21.58 -17.31 13.91
C LEU A 74 22.43 -17.33 12.63
N CYS A 75 23.41 -16.43 12.47
CA CYS A 75 24.31 -16.43 11.32
C CYS A 75 25.24 -17.65 11.30
N GLU A 76 25.76 -18.04 12.48
CA GLU A 76 26.72 -19.15 12.60
C GLU A 76 26.12 -20.49 12.13
N ALA A 77 24.79 -20.62 12.14
CA ALA A 77 24.10 -21.82 11.68
C ALA A 77 24.01 -21.94 10.14
N CYS A 78 24.24 -20.87 9.38
CA CYS A 78 23.93 -20.82 7.95
C CYS A 78 24.80 -21.68 7.00
N ASP A 79 25.81 -22.43 7.49
CA ASP A 79 26.76 -23.21 6.67
C ASP A 79 26.57 -24.75 6.76
N ILE A 80 25.33 -25.23 6.87
CA ILE A 80 25.07 -26.68 6.83
C ILE A 80 25.06 -27.19 5.38
N LYS A 81 26.23 -27.59 4.86
CA LYS A 81 26.37 -28.15 3.51
C LYS A 81 25.47 -29.36 3.28
N GLY A 82 24.67 -29.31 2.22
CA GLY A 82 23.81 -30.42 1.77
C GLY A 82 22.45 -30.52 2.47
N ALA A 83 22.17 -29.67 3.45
CA ALA A 83 20.85 -29.57 4.07
C ALA A 83 19.92 -28.63 3.27
N PRO A 84 18.59 -28.87 3.29
CA PRO A 84 17.63 -27.97 2.63
C PRO A 84 17.54 -26.58 3.28
N PHE A 85 17.99 -26.44 4.53
CA PHE A 85 17.93 -25.22 5.34
C PHE A 85 19.20 -25.10 6.21
N GLY A 86 19.45 -23.91 6.77
CA GLY A 86 20.61 -23.61 7.63
C GLY A 86 20.52 -24.21 9.03
N GLY A 87 19.54 -25.06 9.33
CA GLY A 87 19.36 -25.63 10.67
C GLY A 87 17.90 -25.78 11.03
N GLY A 88 17.66 -26.30 12.23
CA GLY A 88 16.35 -26.55 12.80
C GLY A 88 15.63 -27.79 12.28
N THR A 89 14.53 -28.12 12.94
CA THR A 89 13.67 -29.28 12.64
C THR A 89 12.33 -28.89 12.02
N GLY A 90 12.07 -27.59 11.86
CA GLY A 90 10.81 -27.08 11.31
C GLY A 90 9.66 -27.10 12.32
N THR A 91 9.97 -27.29 13.60
CA THR A 91 8.98 -27.23 14.68
C THR A 91 8.92 -25.83 15.28
N ALA A 92 7.83 -25.48 15.98
CA ALA A 92 7.70 -24.14 16.57
C ALA A 92 8.80 -23.79 17.58
N GLY A 93 9.39 -24.79 18.26
CA GLY A 93 10.50 -24.58 19.21
C GLY A 93 11.89 -24.65 18.57
N ASP A 94 11.97 -25.05 17.31
CA ASP A 94 13.21 -25.23 16.56
C ASP A 94 12.93 -25.06 15.05
N PRO A 95 12.66 -23.80 14.61
CA PRO A 95 12.24 -23.50 13.25
C PRO A 95 13.39 -23.70 12.26
N TRP A 96 13.05 -23.98 10.99
CA TRP A 96 14.05 -24.03 9.93
C TRP A 96 14.64 -22.64 9.67
N LEU A 97 15.96 -22.56 9.60
CA LEU A 97 16.69 -21.32 9.33
C LEU A 97 16.84 -21.09 7.83
N ILE A 98 16.41 -19.93 7.35
CA ILE A 98 16.58 -19.50 5.96
C ILE A 98 17.68 -18.43 5.91
N CYS A 99 18.74 -18.72 5.17
CA CYS A 99 19.91 -17.85 5.03
C CYS A 99 20.18 -17.45 3.58
N THR A 100 19.67 -18.20 2.60
CA THR A 100 20.00 -18.00 1.19
C THR A 100 18.76 -18.03 0.32
N ALA A 101 18.88 -17.45 -0.87
CA ALA A 101 17.85 -17.47 -1.89
C ALA A 101 17.40 -18.89 -2.26
N ALA A 102 18.34 -19.84 -2.33
CA ALA A 102 18.05 -21.23 -2.64
C ALA A 102 17.23 -21.92 -1.53
N GLN A 103 17.55 -21.64 -0.26
CA GLN A 103 16.79 -22.15 0.88
C GLN A 103 15.39 -21.56 0.95
N LEU A 104 15.22 -20.26 0.65
CA LEU A 104 13.88 -19.67 0.53
C LEU A 104 13.08 -20.35 -0.57
N ASN A 105 13.69 -20.58 -1.73
CA ASN A 105 13.04 -21.24 -2.86
C ASN A 105 12.66 -22.71 -2.56
N GLU A 106 13.44 -23.39 -1.71
CA GLU A 106 13.17 -24.77 -1.26
C GLU A 106 11.88 -24.87 -0.44
N VAL A 107 11.42 -23.81 0.24
CA VAL A 107 10.18 -23.83 1.04
C VAL A 107 8.98 -24.25 0.18
N GLY A 108 8.89 -23.78 -1.07
CA GLY A 108 7.78 -24.08 -1.97
C GLY A 108 7.79 -25.47 -2.61
N THR A 109 8.87 -26.26 -2.45
CA THR A 109 9.09 -27.47 -3.27
C THR A 109 8.41 -28.73 -2.74
N LYS A 110 8.17 -28.84 -1.42
CA LYS A 110 7.62 -30.06 -0.80
C LYS A 110 6.42 -29.77 0.08
N ALA A 111 5.41 -30.64 0.01
CA ALA A 111 4.19 -30.54 0.83
C ALA A 111 4.49 -30.56 2.35
N GLN A 112 5.53 -31.30 2.77
CA GLN A 112 5.95 -31.38 4.17
C GLN A 112 6.44 -30.05 4.76
N TYR A 113 6.76 -29.07 3.93
CA TYR A 113 7.19 -27.75 4.38
C TYR A 113 6.01 -26.82 4.66
N MET A 114 4.83 -27.12 4.13
CA MET A 114 3.67 -26.24 4.22
C MET A 114 3.11 -26.09 5.64
N ASN A 115 3.47 -26.98 6.57
CA ASN A 115 3.10 -26.89 7.98
C ASN A 115 4.30 -26.63 8.91
N GLY A 116 5.47 -26.31 8.35
CA GLY A 116 6.69 -26.07 9.09
C GLY A 116 6.78 -24.66 9.67
N ALA A 117 7.65 -24.49 10.66
CA ALA A 117 8.07 -23.20 11.17
C ALA A 117 9.39 -22.77 10.51
N PHE A 118 9.45 -21.52 10.05
CA PHE A 118 10.60 -20.92 9.38
C PHE A 118 10.96 -19.60 10.05
N VAL A 119 12.25 -19.30 10.08
CA VAL A 119 12.77 -17.99 10.48
C VAL A 119 13.89 -17.53 9.54
N LEU A 120 13.88 -16.25 9.14
CA LEU A 120 15.01 -15.66 8.44
C LEU A 120 16.16 -15.42 9.43
N ALA A 121 17.33 -16.00 9.14
CA ALA A 121 18.54 -15.77 9.92
C ALA A 121 19.25 -14.48 9.49
N GLN A 122 19.11 -14.09 8.22
CA GLN A 122 19.68 -12.89 7.62
C GLN A 122 18.83 -12.41 6.44
N ASP A 123 19.16 -11.23 5.90
CA ASP A 123 18.53 -10.74 4.69
C ASP A 123 18.80 -11.68 3.50
N VAL A 124 17.81 -11.88 2.66
CA VAL A 124 17.87 -12.79 1.51
C VAL A 124 17.71 -12.01 0.21
N ASP A 125 18.74 -12.03 -0.64
CA ASP A 125 18.70 -11.38 -1.95
C ASP A 125 18.46 -12.37 -3.09
N LEU A 126 17.38 -12.16 -3.84
CA LEU A 126 16.93 -13.06 -4.91
C LEU A 126 17.47 -12.67 -6.31
N ARG A 127 18.35 -11.66 -6.43
CA ARG A 127 18.94 -11.26 -7.73
C ARG A 127 19.65 -12.40 -8.46
N ASN A 128 20.16 -13.39 -7.74
CA ASN A 128 20.89 -14.52 -8.30
C ASN A 128 19.99 -15.72 -8.65
N LEU A 129 18.67 -15.67 -8.38
CA LEU A 129 17.71 -16.67 -8.86
C LEU A 129 17.30 -16.47 -10.33
N ARG A 130 17.96 -15.57 -11.09
CA ARG A 130 17.55 -15.23 -12.48
C ARG A 130 17.48 -16.42 -13.44
N GLU A 131 18.16 -17.53 -13.16
CA GLU A 131 18.16 -18.74 -13.99
C GLU A 131 17.14 -19.79 -13.55
N VAL A 132 16.48 -19.61 -12.40
CA VAL A 132 15.53 -20.56 -11.83
C VAL A 132 14.26 -19.83 -11.43
N ALA A 133 13.11 -20.27 -11.96
CA ALA A 133 11.82 -19.72 -11.56
C ALA A 133 11.61 -19.87 -10.04
N PHE A 134 11.08 -18.82 -9.41
CA PHE A 134 10.74 -18.88 -8.00
C PHE A 134 9.59 -19.89 -7.79
N VAL A 135 9.72 -20.77 -6.80
CA VAL A 135 8.70 -21.75 -6.45
C VAL A 135 7.78 -21.10 -5.41
N ILE A 136 6.63 -20.64 -5.89
CA ILE A 136 5.58 -20.02 -5.06
C ILE A 136 5.26 -20.91 -3.84
N ILE A 137 5.25 -20.29 -2.65
CA ILE A 137 5.04 -20.99 -1.39
C ILE A 137 3.53 -21.19 -1.18
N GLY A 138 3.13 -22.45 -1.17
CA GLY A 138 1.72 -22.81 -1.04
C GLY A 138 0.88 -22.52 -2.28
N GLY A 139 -0.25 -23.19 -2.38
CA GLY A 139 -1.20 -23.05 -3.49
C GLY A 139 -2.51 -23.76 -3.16
N PHE A 140 -3.45 -23.75 -4.10
CA PHE A 140 -4.74 -24.42 -3.91
C PHE A 140 -4.57 -25.93 -3.63
N GLY A 141 -5.09 -26.42 -2.50
CA GLY A 141 -4.94 -27.82 -2.07
C GLY A 141 -3.56 -28.15 -1.49
N ARG A 142 -2.69 -27.15 -1.33
CA ARG A 142 -1.36 -27.24 -0.72
C ARG A 142 -1.07 -25.92 0.00
N GLU A 143 -1.96 -25.50 0.87
CA GLU A 143 -1.91 -24.20 1.53
C GLU A 143 -0.75 -24.16 2.55
N PHE A 144 -0.09 -23.02 2.67
CA PHE A 144 0.85 -22.78 3.77
C PHE A 144 0.06 -22.57 5.07
N ILE A 145 0.17 -23.52 5.99
CA ILE A 145 -0.48 -23.51 7.32
C ILE A 145 0.55 -23.42 8.46
N GLY A 146 1.83 -23.23 8.13
CA GLY A 146 2.94 -23.09 9.05
C GLY A 146 3.17 -21.65 9.54
N THR A 147 4.35 -21.38 10.09
CA THR A 147 4.74 -20.05 10.56
C THR A 147 5.97 -19.57 9.81
N PHE A 148 5.94 -18.35 9.30
CA PHE A 148 7.09 -17.71 8.66
C PHE A 148 7.43 -16.42 9.40
N ASP A 149 8.52 -16.45 10.15
CA ASP A 149 9.02 -15.31 10.93
C ASP A 149 10.14 -14.63 10.15
N GLY A 150 9.90 -13.41 9.68
CA GLY A 150 10.92 -12.60 9.03
C GLY A 150 12.00 -12.13 10.00
N ASN A 151 11.77 -12.17 11.31
CA ASN A 151 12.73 -11.76 12.34
C ASN A 151 13.33 -10.36 12.10
N GLY A 152 12.52 -9.46 11.53
CA GLY A 152 12.94 -8.11 11.14
C GLY A 152 13.88 -8.03 9.94
N LYS A 153 14.05 -9.12 9.18
CA LYS A 153 14.92 -9.21 8.00
C LYS A 153 14.17 -8.92 6.70
N GLU A 154 14.95 -8.71 5.65
CA GLU A 154 14.46 -8.40 4.31
C GLU A 154 14.56 -9.59 3.35
N ILE A 155 13.60 -9.70 2.43
CA ILE A 155 13.74 -10.45 1.18
C ILE A 155 13.72 -9.45 0.04
N ARG A 156 14.77 -9.44 -0.79
CA ARG A 156 15.00 -8.39 -1.78
C ARG A 156 14.93 -8.95 -3.20
N HIS A 157 14.41 -8.13 -4.11
CA HIS A 157 14.43 -8.36 -5.56
C HIS A 157 13.68 -9.63 -6.03
N LEU A 158 12.57 -9.96 -5.36
CA LEU A 158 11.69 -11.05 -5.81
C LEU A 158 11.11 -10.71 -7.18
N LYS A 159 11.37 -11.57 -8.18
CA LYS A 159 10.76 -11.47 -9.50
C LYS A 159 9.89 -12.70 -9.78
N ILE A 160 8.63 -12.47 -10.12
CA ILE A 160 7.71 -13.50 -10.62
C ILE A 160 7.04 -12.96 -11.88
N ASP A 161 7.13 -13.69 -12.99
CA ASP A 161 6.63 -13.26 -14.30
C ASP A 161 5.72 -14.34 -14.89
N GLU A 162 4.49 -14.39 -14.36
CA GLU A 162 3.52 -15.46 -14.57
C GLU A 162 2.17 -14.89 -15.04
N PRO A 163 2.12 -14.21 -16.20
CA PRO A 163 0.96 -13.39 -16.63
C PRO A 163 -0.32 -14.19 -16.90
N THR A 164 -0.24 -15.52 -16.93
CA THR A 164 -1.37 -16.44 -17.16
C THR A 164 -1.70 -17.32 -15.96
N THR A 165 -1.04 -17.11 -14.82
CA THR A 165 -1.20 -17.92 -13.60
C THR A 165 -1.93 -17.12 -12.53
N ASP A 166 -2.76 -17.80 -11.72
CA ASP A 166 -3.43 -17.20 -10.57
C ASP A 166 -2.67 -17.49 -9.27
N TYR A 167 -3.01 -16.79 -8.19
CA TYR A 167 -2.39 -16.95 -6.87
C TYR A 167 -0.89 -16.63 -6.91
N VAL A 168 -0.55 -15.53 -7.60
CA VAL A 168 0.84 -15.15 -7.83
C VAL A 168 1.31 -14.18 -6.75
N ALA A 169 2.24 -14.62 -5.92
CA ALA A 169 2.95 -13.85 -4.90
C ALA A 169 4.12 -14.68 -4.33
N LEU A 170 4.82 -14.18 -3.29
CA LEU A 170 5.75 -15.03 -2.51
C LEU A 170 5.04 -16.27 -1.95
N PHE A 171 3.84 -16.07 -1.39
CA PHE A 171 2.94 -17.12 -0.95
C PHE A 171 1.70 -17.18 -1.85
N GLY A 172 1.43 -18.30 -2.53
CA GLY A 172 0.22 -18.40 -3.35
C GLY A 172 -1.03 -18.43 -2.48
N TYR A 173 -1.00 -19.24 -1.43
CA TYR A 173 -2.13 -19.44 -0.53
C TYR A 173 -1.67 -19.72 0.90
N ILE A 174 -2.13 -18.90 1.86
CA ILE A 174 -1.94 -19.11 3.30
C ILE A 174 -3.28 -19.58 3.90
N GLY A 175 -3.27 -20.76 4.52
CA GLY A 175 -4.46 -21.34 5.18
C GLY A 175 -4.72 -20.73 6.56
N ALA A 176 -5.84 -21.09 7.18
CA ALA A 176 -6.33 -20.43 8.41
C ALA A 176 -5.40 -20.50 9.64
N LYS A 177 -4.47 -21.47 9.67
CA LYS A 177 -3.45 -21.58 10.73
C LYS A 177 -2.13 -20.93 10.37
N GLY A 178 -1.97 -20.55 9.10
CA GLY A 178 -0.75 -19.97 8.58
C GLY A 178 -0.53 -18.57 9.14
N SER A 179 0.73 -18.23 9.39
CA SER A 179 1.11 -16.89 9.80
C SER A 179 2.42 -16.45 9.14
N VAL A 180 2.47 -15.17 8.78
CA VAL A 180 3.68 -14.48 8.32
C VAL A 180 3.83 -13.23 9.15
N LYS A 181 5.00 -13.02 9.74
CA LYS A 181 5.25 -11.82 10.55
C LYS A 181 6.65 -11.26 10.42
N ASP A 182 6.79 -9.99 10.82
CA ASP A 182 8.08 -9.31 11.00
C ASP A 182 8.98 -9.37 9.75
N LEU A 183 8.37 -9.18 8.57
CA LEU A 183 9.01 -9.41 7.27
C LEU A 183 8.91 -8.19 6.37
N THR A 184 10.03 -7.84 5.71
CA THR A 184 10.03 -6.79 4.68
C THR A 184 10.40 -7.38 3.31
N LEU A 185 9.52 -7.19 2.32
CA LEU A 185 9.83 -7.46 0.92
C LEU A 185 10.25 -6.17 0.22
N VAL A 186 11.46 -6.14 -0.34
CA VAL A 186 12.03 -4.95 -0.99
C VAL A 186 12.19 -5.17 -2.49
N ASP A 187 11.71 -4.20 -3.27
CA ASP A 187 11.83 -4.19 -4.73
C ASP A 187 11.29 -5.46 -5.40
N VAL A 188 10.05 -5.82 -5.06
CA VAL A 188 9.35 -6.91 -5.76
C VAL A 188 8.98 -6.49 -7.18
N ASN A 189 8.97 -7.44 -8.11
CA ASN A 189 8.43 -7.25 -9.46
C ASN A 189 7.58 -8.48 -9.81
N ILE A 190 6.27 -8.35 -9.61
CA ILE A 190 5.33 -9.46 -9.70
C ILE A 190 4.32 -9.20 -10.81
N ILE A 191 4.20 -10.14 -11.73
CA ILE A 191 3.22 -10.16 -12.82
C ILE A 191 2.39 -11.44 -12.68
N GLY A 192 1.09 -11.28 -12.45
CA GLY A 192 0.13 -12.38 -12.31
C GLY A 192 -1.16 -12.14 -13.11
N ARG A 193 -2.08 -13.12 -13.10
CA ARG A 193 -3.33 -13.07 -13.89
C ARG A 193 -4.52 -12.46 -13.17
N GLU A 194 -5.14 -13.19 -12.24
CA GLU A 194 -6.35 -12.74 -11.53
C GLU A 194 -6.07 -12.40 -10.07
N ILE A 195 -5.51 -13.33 -9.30
CA ILE A 195 -5.28 -13.15 -7.86
C ILE A 195 -3.80 -12.96 -7.62
N THR A 196 -3.40 -11.70 -7.41
CA THR A 196 -1.99 -11.31 -7.37
C THR A 196 -1.70 -10.47 -6.14
N GLY A 197 -0.65 -10.82 -5.41
CA GLY A 197 -0.19 -10.12 -4.23
C GLY A 197 1.30 -9.89 -4.23
N GLY A 198 1.77 -8.87 -3.50
CA GLY A 198 3.19 -8.73 -3.20
C GLY A 198 3.71 -9.85 -2.29
N LEU A 199 3.05 -10.04 -1.16
CA LEU A 199 3.34 -11.12 -0.21
C LEU A 199 2.50 -12.37 -0.51
N VAL A 200 1.18 -12.23 -0.64
CA VAL A 200 0.28 -13.38 -0.71
C VAL A 200 -0.84 -13.24 -1.75
N GLY A 201 -1.14 -14.30 -2.49
CA GLY A 201 -2.34 -14.37 -3.33
C GLY A 201 -3.61 -14.35 -2.50
N ILE A 202 -3.88 -15.44 -1.77
CA ILE A 202 -4.99 -15.54 -0.80
C ILE A 202 -4.47 -15.83 0.61
N THR A 203 -5.02 -15.17 1.62
CA THR A 203 -4.78 -15.53 3.02
C THR A 203 -6.07 -15.74 3.80
N TYR A 204 -6.17 -16.87 4.50
CA TYR A 204 -7.10 -17.10 5.62
C TYR A 204 -6.39 -16.93 6.98
N GLY A 205 -5.06 -16.78 6.95
CA GLY A 205 -4.20 -16.73 8.12
C GLY A 205 -3.98 -15.31 8.62
N THR A 206 -2.86 -15.10 9.31
CA THR A 206 -2.47 -13.79 9.86
C THR A 206 -1.23 -13.25 9.16
N LEU A 207 -1.32 -12.01 8.69
CA LEU A 207 -0.18 -11.19 8.26
C LEU A 207 0.02 -10.08 9.29
N ASP A 208 1.18 -10.04 9.91
CA ASP A 208 1.46 -9.15 11.03
C ASP A 208 2.80 -8.45 10.87
N ASN A 209 2.82 -7.12 10.89
CA ASN A 209 4.06 -6.36 10.73
C ASN A 209 4.83 -6.74 9.45
N VAL A 210 4.12 -6.75 8.31
CA VAL A 210 4.71 -7.03 7.00
C VAL A 210 4.75 -5.76 6.16
N THR A 211 5.89 -5.51 5.53
CA THR A 211 6.06 -4.40 4.57
C THR A 211 6.40 -4.91 3.18
N VAL A 212 5.78 -4.35 2.14
CA VAL A 212 6.13 -4.63 0.73
C VAL A 212 6.43 -3.34 -0.04
N SER A 213 7.48 -3.36 -0.85
CA SER A 213 7.81 -2.32 -1.84
C SER A 213 8.12 -2.93 -3.20
N GLY A 214 7.98 -2.14 -4.27
CA GLY A 214 8.25 -2.58 -5.65
C GLY A 214 7.05 -2.36 -6.57
N LYS A 215 6.78 -3.32 -7.46
CA LYS A 215 5.74 -3.26 -8.48
C LYS A 215 4.95 -4.55 -8.54
N VAL A 216 3.62 -4.43 -8.61
CA VAL A 216 2.72 -5.57 -8.80
C VAL A 216 1.75 -5.24 -9.94
N PHE A 217 1.69 -6.15 -10.92
CA PHE A 217 0.85 -6.04 -12.11
C PHE A 217 -0.07 -7.25 -12.26
N SER A 218 -1.35 -6.99 -12.51
CA SER A 218 -2.38 -8.00 -12.78
C SER A 218 -2.92 -7.83 -14.20
N THR A 219 -2.90 -8.91 -14.99
CA THR A 219 -3.21 -8.88 -16.44
C THR A 219 -4.69 -9.04 -16.78
N ASN A 220 -5.55 -9.41 -15.82
CA ASN A 220 -6.95 -9.75 -16.08
C ASN A 220 -7.91 -9.17 -15.03
N TYR A 221 -9.19 -9.52 -15.12
CA TYR A 221 -10.22 -9.24 -14.11
C TYR A 221 -9.99 -10.11 -12.89
N GLY A 222 -9.67 -9.49 -11.76
CA GLY A 222 -9.36 -10.21 -10.53
C GLY A 222 -9.14 -9.28 -9.35
N ARG A 223 -8.29 -9.74 -8.42
CA ARG A 223 -8.01 -9.13 -7.13
C ARG A 223 -6.52 -8.93 -7.00
N ALA A 224 -6.08 -7.67 -7.02
CA ALA A 224 -4.67 -7.33 -6.94
C ALA A 224 -4.39 -6.43 -5.75
N GLY A 225 -3.41 -6.80 -4.92
CA GLY A 225 -3.00 -5.99 -3.78
C GLY A 225 -1.49 -5.93 -3.59
N GLY A 226 -0.98 -4.79 -3.12
CA GLY A 226 0.46 -4.65 -2.88
C GLY A 226 0.98 -5.59 -1.80
N LEU A 227 0.14 -5.99 -0.84
CA LEU A 227 0.45 -7.04 0.13
C LEU A 227 -0.32 -8.33 -0.20
N ALA A 228 -1.64 -8.26 -0.34
CA ALA A 228 -2.49 -9.44 -0.50
C ALA A 228 -3.50 -9.28 -1.66
N GLY A 229 -3.66 -10.29 -2.51
CA GLY A 229 -4.73 -10.31 -3.51
C GLY A 229 -6.11 -10.36 -2.83
N HIS A 230 -6.33 -11.37 -1.99
CA HIS A 230 -7.56 -11.56 -1.22
C HIS A 230 -7.27 -11.87 0.25
N ASN A 231 -7.80 -11.05 1.15
CA ASN A 231 -7.76 -11.30 2.60
C ASN A 231 -9.09 -11.87 3.09
N LEU A 232 -9.06 -13.07 3.69
CA LEU A 232 -10.15 -13.66 4.48
C LEU A 232 -9.74 -13.87 5.95
N GLY A 233 -8.51 -13.50 6.30
CA GLY A 233 -7.96 -13.63 7.64
C GLY A 233 -7.74 -12.26 8.28
N THR A 234 -6.55 -12.05 8.84
CA THR A 234 -6.17 -10.78 9.49
C THR A 234 -4.92 -10.20 8.85
N VAL A 235 -4.99 -8.92 8.48
CA VAL A 235 -3.85 -8.09 8.11
C VAL A 235 -3.72 -7.00 9.17
N ARG A 236 -2.62 -7.02 9.93
CA ARG A 236 -2.37 -6.09 11.03
C ARG A 236 -1.00 -5.44 10.91
N ALA A 237 -0.89 -4.17 11.33
CA ALA A 237 0.39 -3.46 11.43
C ALA A 237 1.19 -3.48 10.11
N SER A 238 0.51 -3.61 8.96
CA SER A 238 1.15 -3.98 7.69
C SER A 238 1.08 -2.85 6.67
N ARG A 239 2.09 -2.79 5.81
CA ARG A 239 2.34 -1.64 4.94
C ARG A 239 2.65 -2.05 3.51
N SER A 240 2.18 -1.25 2.56
CA SER A 240 2.57 -1.36 1.16
C SER A 240 3.00 0.00 0.60
N THR A 241 4.15 0.02 -0.04
CA THR A 241 4.67 1.13 -0.85
C THR A 241 4.74 0.72 -2.34
N ALA A 242 4.23 -0.46 -2.68
CA ALA A 242 4.30 -1.00 -4.03
C ALA A 242 3.39 -0.22 -4.98
N ASP A 243 3.91 0.05 -6.18
CA ASP A 243 3.10 0.59 -7.27
C ASP A 243 2.25 -0.53 -7.88
N MET A 244 0.95 -0.25 -7.96
CA MET A 244 -0.09 -1.18 -8.38
C MET A 244 -0.63 -0.78 -9.74
N THR A 245 -0.65 -1.70 -10.69
CA THR A 245 -1.29 -1.49 -11.98
C THR A 245 -2.10 -2.70 -12.40
N SER A 246 -3.32 -2.50 -12.90
CA SER A 246 -4.13 -3.57 -13.49
C SER A 246 -4.92 -3.08 -14.69
N GLU A 247 -5.28 -4.00 -15.58
CA GLU A 247 -6.07 -3.67 -16.76
C GLU A 247 -7.58 -3.67 -16.48
N GLN A 248 -8.08 -4.54 -15.59
CA GLN A 248 -9.53 -4.75 -15.37
C GLN A 248 -9.92 -5.21 -13.94
N SER A 249 -9.04 -5.09 -12.94
CA SER A 249 -9.21 -5.72 -11.60
C SER A 249 -9.72 -4.80 -10.51
N GLU A 250 -10.30 -5.41 -9.46
CA GLU A 250 -10.36 -4.85 -8.10
C GLU A 250 -8.93 -4.69 -7.58
N ILE A 251 -8.49 -3.45 -7.37
CA ILE A 251 -7.10 -3.16 -7.04
C ILE A 251 -7.00 -2.29 -5.80
N GLY A 252 -6.17 -2.74 -4.85
CA GLY A 252 -5.86 -2.01 -3.64
C GLY A 252 -4.36 -1.81 -3.48
N GLY A 253 -3.94 -0.68 -2.92
CA GLY A 253 -2.52 -0.47 -2.58
C GLY A 253 -2.00 -1.49 -1.57
N LEU A 254 -2.85 -1.99 -0.65
CA LEU A 254 -2.51 -3.04 0.30
C LEU A 254 -3.23 -4.36 -0.04
N VAL A 255 -4.56 -4.35 -0.17
CA VAL A 255 -5.36 -5.56 -0.39
C VAL A 255 -6.30 -5.38 -1.59
N GLY A 256 -6.33 -6.33 -2.52
CA GLY A 256 -7.29 -6.29 -3.64
C GLY A 256 -8.74 -6.39 -3.15
N GLN A 257 -9.08 -7.54 -2.56
CA GLN A 257 -10.37 -7.76 -1.89
C GLN A 257 -10.18 -8.09 -0.41
N ASN A 258 -10.92 -7.41 0.47
CA ASN A 258 -10.97 -7.73 1.89
C ASN A 258 -12.33 -8.35 2.26
N SER A 259 -12.31 -9.56 2.82
CA SER A 259 -13.44 -10.23 3.47
C SER A 259 -13.14 -10.58 4.93
N GLY A 260 -11.96 -10.20 5.42
CA GLY A 260 -11.51 -10.41 6.80
C GLY A 260 -11.31 -9.06 7.50
N VAL A 261 -10.21 -8.96 8.26
CA VAL A 261 -9.84 -7.76 9.03
C VAL A 261 -8.58 -7.13 8.45
N VAL A 262 -8.62 -5.81 8.25
CA VAL A 262 -7.46 -4.95 8.01
C VAL A 262 -7.42 -3.92 9.13
N VAL A 263 -6.36 -3.90 9.92
CA VAL A 263 -6.23 -3.01 11.07
C VAL A 263 -4.83 -2.44 11.19
N ASP A 264 -4.71 -1.18 11.62
CA ASP A 264 -3.42 -0.51 11.81
C ASP A 264 -2.51 -0.66 10.57
N SER A 265 -3.07 -0.40 9.39
CA SER A 265 -2.40 -0.75 8.14
C SER A 265 -2.40 0.42 7.16
N SER A 266 -1.41 0.45 6.27
CA SER A 266 -1.20 1.61 5.41
C SER A 266 -0.76 1.30 4.00
N ALA A 267 -1.13 2.14 3.05
CA ALA A 267 -0.66 2.09 1.67
C ALA A 267 -0.23 3.47 1.15
N THR A 268 0.91 3.52 0.47
CA THR A 268 1.50 4.78 -0.04
C THR A 268 1.96 4.71 -1.48
N GLY A 269 2.04 3.52 -2.08
CA GLY A 269 2.33 3.35 -3.50
C GLY A 269 1.18 3.84 -4.38
N SER A 270 1.48 4.14 -5.65
CA SER A 270 0.46 4.59 -6.60
C SER A 270 -0.43 3.41 -7.04
N VAL A 271 -1.72 3.67 -7.27
CA VAL A 271 -2.68 2.64 -7.68
C VAL A 271 -3.39 3.09 -8.96
N SER A 272 -3.26 2.30 -10.02
CA SER A 272 -3.95 2.52 -11.29
C SER A 272 -4.71 1.25 -11.71
N GLY A 273 -6.01 1.38 -11.92
CA GLY A 273 -6.86 0.26 -12.36
C GLY A 273 -8.05 0.72 -13.18
N ASP A 274 -9.09 -0.12 -13.23
CA ASP A 274 -10.33 0.14 -13.98
C ASP A 274 -11.53 0.23 -13.02
N SER A 275 -11.93 -0.91 -12.44
CA SER A 275 -13.09 -1.04 -11.56
C SER A 275 -12.67 -1.26 -10.11
N ASN A 276 -13.32 -0.62 -9.14
CA ASN A 276 -13.04 -0.76 -7.70
C ASN A 276 -11.56 -0.56 -7.35
N VAL A 277 -11.09 0.68 -7.51
CA VAL A 277 -9.72 1.09 -7.27
C VAL A 277 -9.64 1.82 -5.93
N GLY A 278 -8.94 1.25 -4.96
CA GLY A 278 -8.75 1.84 -3.64
C GLY A 278 -7.29 2.08 -3.30
N GLY A 279 -6.99 3.19 -2.62
CA GLY A 279 -5.64 3.44 -2.14
C GLY A 279 -5.14 2.39 -1.14
N LEU A 280 -6.01 1.85 -0.29
CA LEU A 280 -5.71 0.75 0.63
C LEU A 280 -6.34 -0.57 0.17
N VAL A 281 -7.66 -0.56 -0.07
CA VAL A 281 -8.44 -1.77 -0.41
C VAL A 281 -9.30 -1.54 -1.65
N GLY A 282 -9.22 -2.42 -2.65
CA GLY A 282 -10.07 -2.31 -3.84
C GLY A 282 -11.56 -2.52 -3.53
N SER A 283 -11.90 -3.71 -3.04
CA SER A 283 -13.26 -4.09 -2.60
C SER A 283 -13.26 -4.56 -1.15
N ASN A 284 -14.17 -4.00 -0.32
CA ASN A 284 -14.29 -4.35 1.09
C ASN A 284 -15.66 -4.97 1.42
N GLU A 285 -15.64 -6.23 1.84
CA GLU A 285 -16.76 -6.99 2.42
C GLU A 285 -16.45 -7.39 3.89
N GLY A 286 -15.39 -6.82 4.47
CA GLY A 286 -14.95 -7.08 5.84
C GLY A 286 -14.78 -5.79 6.64
N THR A 287 -13.85 -5.81 7.60
CA THR A 287 -13.59 -4.67 8.48
C THR A 287 -12.26 -4.01 8.17
N ILE A 288 -12.27 -2.67 8.09
CA ILE A 288 -11.09 -1.81 8.00
C ILE A 288 -11.12 -0.84 9.19
N THR A 289 -10.05 -0.77 9.97
CA THR A 289 -9.98 0.07 11.17
C THR A 289 -8.58 0.65 11.36
N ASP A 290 -8.49 1.88 11.88
CA ASP A 290 -7.21 2.54 12.19
C ASP A 290 -6.20 2.50 11.04
N SER A 291 -6.68 2.69 9.80
CA SER A 291 -5.87 2.46 8.60
C SER A 291 -5.89 3.69 7.68
N PHE A 292 -4.87 3.81 6.83
CA PHE A 292 -4.76 4.98 5.97
C PHE A 292 -4.11 4.74 4.61
N ALA A 293 -4.41 5.62 3.66
CA ALA A 293 -3.76 5.64 2.35
C ALA A 293 -3.38 7.05 1.90
N LEU A 294 -2.20 7.15 1.27
CA LEU A 294 -1.60 8.41 0.81
C LEU A 294 -1.26 8.41 -0.69
N GLY A 295 -1.10 7.23 -1.30
CA GLY A 295 -0.70 7.12 -2.71
C GLY A 295 -1.79 7.61 -3.66
N SER A 296 -1.41 8.12 -4.83
CA SER A 296 -2.37 8.55 -5.84
C SER A 296 -3.18 7.37 -6.38
N VAL A 297 -4.48 7.56 -6.59
CA VAL A 297 -5.41 6.53 -7.05
C VAL A 297 -6.08 6.98 -8.35
N SER A 298 -5.97 6.18 -9.40
CA SER A 298 -6.60 6.44 -10.70
C SER A 298 -7.41 5.23 -11.16
N GLY A 299 -8.64 5.46 -11.62
CA GLY A 299 -9.49 4.40 -12.15
C GLY A 299 -10.58 4.88 -13.11
N VAL A 300 -11.55 4.00 -13.37
CA VAL A 300 -12.67 4.26 -14.27
C VAL A 300 -13.99 4.34 -13.52
N PHE A 301 -14.39 3.33 -12.73
CA PHE A 301 -15.78 3.25 -12.23
C PHE A 301 -16.01 3.55 -10.75
N ALA A 302 -15.23 2.98 -9.84
CA ALA A 302 -15.39 3.20 -8.41
C ALA A 302 -14.01 3.44 -7.83
N VAL A 303 -13.71 4.69 -7.51
CA VAL A 303 -12.36 5.12 -7.12
C VAL A 303 -12.43 5.81 -5.76
N GLY A 304 -11.72 5.27 -4.78
CA GLY A 304 -11.65 5.85 -3.44
C GLY A 304 -10.21 6.00 -2.95
N GLY A 305 -9.94 7.08 -2.24
CA GLY A 305 -8.61 7.33 -1.70
C GLY A 305 -8.18 6.27 -0.69
N LEU A 306 -9.14 5.59 -0.02
CA LEU A 306 -8.89 4.44 0.83
C LEU A 306 -9.53 3.16 0.27
N VAL A 307 -10.82 3.20 -0.08
CA VAL A 307 -11.60 2.03 -0.50
C VAL A 307 -12.30 2.31 -1.84
N GLY A 308 -12.11 1.45 -2.84
CA GLY A 308 -12.84 1.57 -4.11
C GLY A 308 -14.34 1.37 -3.94
N ASP A 309 -14.72 0.14 -3.58
CA ASP A 309 -16.09 -0.25 -3.22
C ASP A 309 -16.14 -0.79 -1.79
N ASN A 310 -16.96 -0.17 -0.94
CA ASN A 310 -17.30 -0.67 0.39
C ASN A 310 -18.64 -1.40 0.28
N GLY A 311 -18.59 -2.72 0.16
CA GLY A 311 -19.72 -3.60 -0.06
C GLY A 311 -20.67 -3.71 1.14
N SER A 312 -21.68 -4.57 1.01
CA SER A 312 -22.80 -4.63 1.97
C SER A 312 -22.41 -5.04 3.39
N ASN A 313 -21.37 -5.85 3.53
CA ASN A 313 -20.81 -6.25 4.83
C ASN A 313 -19.61 -5.38 5.25
N GLY A 314 -19.23 -4.44 4.39
CA GLY A 314 -18.07 -3.59 4.58
C GLY A 314 -18.26 -2.60 5.74
N VAL A 315 -17.36 -2.66 6.70
CA VAL A 315 -17.25 -1.69 7.79
C VAL A 315 -15.92 -0.97 7.67
N LEU A 316 -15.99 0.34 7.47
CA LEU A 316 -14.85 1.24 7.48
C LEU A 316 -14.95 2.16 8.69
N SER A 317 -13.98 2.11 9.59
CA SER A 317 -13.98 2.96 10.78
C SER A 317 -12.62 3.55 11.11
N THR A 318 -12.60 4.71 11.77
CA THR A 318 -11.40 5.35 12.33
C THR A 318 -10.23 5.41 11.36
N SER A 319 -10.50 5.68 10.09
CA SER A 319 -9.53 5.58 9.01
C SER A 319 -9.53 6.85 8.16
N TYR A 320 -8.45 7.07 7.40
CA TYR A 320 -8.35 8.28 6.60
C TYR A 320 -7.61 8.12 5.27
N ALA A 321 -7.92 9.01 4.33
CA ALA A 321 -7.17 9.14 3.09
C ALA A 321 -6.68 10.56 2.88
N SER A 322 -5.46 10.67 2.36
CA SER A 322 -4.89 11.93 1.87
C SER A 322 -4.37 11.79 0.44
N ALA A 323 -4.96 10.86 -0.31
CA ALA A 323 -4.62 10.56 -1.69
C ALA A 323 -5.22 11.60 -2.66
N THR A 324 -4.54 11.81 -3.79
CA THR A 324 -5.18 12.36 -4.99
C THR A 324 -5.93 11.25 -5.68
N THR A 325 -7.24 11.41 -5.87
CA THR A 325 -8.10 10.45 -6.56
C THR A 325 -8.57 10.99 -7.89
N PHE A 326 -8.53 10.13 -8.92
CA PHE A 326 -8.98 10.44 -10.26
C PHE A 326 -9.84 9.30 -10.82
N ALA A 327 -11.05 9.60 -11.27
CA ALA A 327 -11.86 8.65 -12.05
C ALA A 327 -12.25 9.26 -13.39
N THR A 328 -12.20 8.49 -14.48
CA THR A 328 -12.71 8.95 -15.77
C THR A 328 -14.23 8.87 -15.85
N GLU A 329 -14.84 7.89 -15.18
CA GLU A 329 -16.29 7.66 -15.17
C GLU A 329 -16.79 7.34 -13.73
N GLY A 330 -18.06 6.97 -13.57
CA GLY A 330 -18.61 6.38 -12.35
C GLY A 330 -18.56 7.27 -11.09
N ALA A 331 -18.11 6.72 -9.96
CA ALA A 331 -18.11 7.35 -8.65
C ALA A 331 -16.69 7.50 -8.11
N VAL A 332 -16.31 8.74 -7.76
CA VAL A 332 -15.03 9.06 -7.14
C VAL A 332 -15.23 9.72 -5.79
N GLY A 333 -14.55 9.19 -4.78
CA GLY A 333 -14.57 9.73 -3.41
C GLY A 333 -13.17 9.94 -2.87
N GLY A 334 -13.02 10.94 -2.00
CA GLY A 334 -11.74 11.15 -1.31
C GLY A 334 -11.38 10.02 -0.35
N LEU A 335 -12.37 9.34 0.23
CA LEU A 335 -12.20 8.15 1.06
C LEU A 335 -12.74 6.89 0.38
N VAL A 336 -14.00 6.91 -0.05
CA VAL A 336 -14.69 5.73 -0.63
C VAL A 336 -15.30 6.08 -1.99
N GLY A 337 -15.05 5.28 -3.03
CA GLY A 337 -15.69 5.47 -4.33
C GLY A 337 -17.20 5.21 -4.26
N ARG A 338 -17.57 3.98 -3.94
CA ARG A 338 -18.97 3.55 -3.73
C ARG A 338 -19.15 2.96 -2.33
N ASN A 339 -20.15 3.42 -1.61
CA ASN A 339 -20.51 2.89 -0.30
C ASN A 339 -21.87 2.18 -0.32
N SER A 340 -21.85 0.89 -0.04
CA SER A 340 -23.02 0.04 0.23
C SER A 340 -22.97 -0.57 1.64
N GLY A 341 -22.00 -0.16 2.47
CA GLY A 341 -21.78 -0.61 3.85
C GLY A 341 -21.77 0.55 4.84
N GLN A 342 -20.90 0.49 5.85
CA GLN A 342 -20.79 1.50 6.90
C GLN A 342 -19.48 2.29 6.79
N VAL A 343 -19.57 3.61 6.86
CA VAL A 343 -18.43 4.52 7.03
C VAL A 343 -18.61 5.30 8.33
N LEU A 344 -17.69 5.10 9.27
CA LEU A 344 -17.79 5.56 10.64
C LEU A 344 -16.53 6.34 11.01
N SER A 345 -16.66 7.52 11.64
CA SER A 345 -15.52 8.21 12.25
C SER A 345 -14.29 8.31 11.36
N SER A 346 -14.45 8.65 10.09
CA SER A 346 -13.39 8.59 9.08
C SER A 346 -13.31 9.87 8.26
N TYR A 347 -12.16 10.15 7.65
CA TYR A 347 -12.00 11.42 6.94
C TYR A 347 -11.14 11.37 5.69
N ALA A 348 -11.37 12.34 4.80
CA ALA A 348 -10.55 12.57 3.62
C ALA A 348 -9.97 13.99 3.62
N SER A 349 -8.73 14.13 3.17
CA SER A 349 -8.00 15.42 3.13
C SER A 349 -7.18 15.66 1.87
N GLY A 350 -7.20 14.72 0.92
CA GLY A 350 -6.51 14.86 -0.37
C GLY A 350 -7.29 15.69 -1.39
N SER A 351 -7.24 15.29 -2.66
CA SER A 351 -7.94 15.97 -3.75
C SER A 351 -8.73 14.96 -4.58
N VAL A 352 -9.96 15.31 -4.94
CA VAL A 352 -10.81 14.49 -5.83
C VAL A 352 -10.91 15.19 -7.18
N ALA A 353 -10.62 14.43 -8.23
CA ALA A 353 -10.85 14.82 -9.61
C ALA A 353 -11.68 13.73 -10.31
N GLY A 354 -12.68 14.12 -11.10
CA GLY A 354 -13.49 13.16 -11.85
C GLY A 354 -13.77 13.63 -13.28
N GLY A 355 -14.03 12.68 -14.17
CA GLY A 355 -14.49 12.88 -15.54
C GLY A 355 -16.02 12.93 -15.64
N GLU A 356 -16.68 11.77 -15.71
CA GLU A 356 -18.14 11.65 -15.85
C GLU A 356 -18.77 10.87 -14.67
N GLY A 357 -19.74 11.42 -13.92
CA GLY A 357 -20.45 10.70 -12.86
C GLY A 357 -20.61 11.45 -11.53
N TYR A 358 -20.38 10.77 -10.40
CA TYR A 358 -20.56 11.30 -9.03
C TYR A 358 -19.22 11.57 -8.36
N SER A 359 -19.03 12.79 -7.87
CA SER A 359 -17.80 13.18 -7.18
C SER A 359 -18.11 13.68 -5.77
N GLY A 360 -17.57 13.01 -4.75
CA GLY A 360 -17.75 13.38 -3.36
C GLY A 360 -16.44 13.62 -2.65
N GLY A 361 -16.36 14.65 -1.80
CA GLY A 361 -15.17 14.89 -1.00
C GLY A 361 -14.82 13.70 -0.08
N LEU A 362 -15.81 12.99 0.47
CA LEU A 362 -15.61 11.76 1.24
C LEU A 362 -16.03 10.52 0.44
N VAL A 363 -17.29 10.50 -0.03
CA VAL A 363 -17.89 9.34 -0.71
C VAL A 363 -18.45 9.73 -2.07
N GLY A 364 -18.04 9.05 -3.14
CA GLY A 364 -18.57 9.31 -4.48
C GLY A 364 -20.07 9.02 -4.58
N PHE A 365 -20.46 7.79 -4.27
CA PHE A 365 -21.85 7.36 -4.27
C PHE A 365 -22.23 6.58 -3.00
N ASN A 366 -23.27 7.01 -2.29
CA ASN A 366 -23.70 6.42 -1.03
C ASN A 366 -25.05 5.68 -1.13
N SER A 367 -25.13 4.46 -0.64
CA SER A 367 -26.36 3.67 -0.56
C SER A 367 -26.66 3.16 0.84
N LYS A 368 -25.83 3.49 1.83
CA LYS A 368 -25.97 3.07 3.24
C LYS A 368 -25.45 4.18 4.17
N THR A 369 -24.85 3.82 5.29
CA THR A 369 -24.62 4.72 6.42
C THR A 369 -23.25 5.39 6.32
N ILE A 370 -23.26 6.71 6.49
CA ILE A 370 -22.08 7.54 6.76
C ILE A 370 -22.37 8.30 8.06
N THR A 371 -21.51 8.16 9.07
CA THR A 371 -21.64 8.94 10.31
C THR A 371 -20.30 9.32 10.92
N GLN A 372 -20.29 10.43 11.68
CA GLN A 372 -19.12 10.99 12.36
C GLN A 372 -17.93 11.21 11.42
N SER A 373 -18.17 11.44 10.13
CA SER A 373 -17.13 11.46 9.12
C SER A 373 -17.03 12.82 8.44
N TYR A 374 -15.87 13.16 7.90
CA TYR A 374 -15.69 14.48 7.30
C TYR A 374 -14.76 14.55 6.09
N ALA A 375 -14.92 15.60 5.27
CA ALA A 375 -14.01 15.90 4.17
C ALA A 375 -13.49 17.33 4.22
N THR A 376 -12.17 17.48 4.03
CA THR A 376 -11.49 18.75 3.74
C THR A 376 -10.80 18.68 2.37
N VAL A 377 -11.46 18.04 1.42
CA VAL A 377 -10.92 17.65 0.11
C VAL A 377 -11.32 18.67 -0.94
N SER A 378 -10.38 19.13 -1.77
CA SER A 378 -10.71 19.90 -2.97
C SER A 378 -11.39 19.00 -4.00
N VAL A 379 -12.58 19.37 -4.48
CA VAL A 379 -13.29 18.61 -5.51
C VAL A 379 -13.24 19.40 -6.82
N SER A 380 -12.67 18.80 -7.86
CA SER A 380 -12.44 19.43 -9.17
C SER A 380 -12.83 18.50 -10.33
N GLY A 381 -13.06 19.05 -11.52
CA GLY A 381 -13.49 18.31 -12.71
C GLY A 381 -14.71 18.92 -13.40
N ASP A 382 -15.02 18.46 -14.61
CA ASP A 382 -16.12 18.94 -15.45
C ASP A 382 -17.49 18.46 -14.93
N PHE A 383 -17.96 18.98 -13.79
CA PHE A 383 -19.27 18.60 -13.23
C PHE A 383 -20.23 19.78 -13.09
N ALA A 384 -21.18 19.87 -14.02
CA ALA A 384 -22.27 20.83 -13.95
C ALA A 384 -23.45 20.41 -13.04
N SER A 385 -23.47 19.20 -12.42
CA SER A 385 -24.63 18.79 -11.60
C SER A 385 -24.45 17.80 -10.43
N ASN A 386 -23.35 17.03 -10.32
CA ASN A 386 -23.26 15.88 -9.36
C ASN A 386 -22.02 15.91 -8.44
N ALA A 387 -21.43 17.08 -8.24
CA ALA A 387 -20.35 17.27 -7.26
C ALA A 387 -20.95 17.55 -5.87
N GLY A 388 -20.42 16.87 -4.86
CA GLY A 388 -20.81 17.07 -3.47
C GLY A 388 -19.60 17.27 -2.56
N GLY A 389 -19.70 18.22 -1.63
CA GLY A 389 -18.62 18.49 -0.67
C GLY A 389 -18.29 17.29 0.23
N LEU A 390 -19.30 16.48 0.59
CA LEU A 390 -19.12 15.21 1.31
C LEU A 390 -19.50 14.01 0.45
N VAL A 391 -20.71 14.02 -0.10
CA VAL A 391 -21.32 12.93 -0.87
C VAL A 391 -21.75 13.43 -2.24
N GLY A 392 -21.25 12.80 -3.31
CA GLY A 392 -21.57 13.17 -4.69
C GLY A 392 -22.98 12.74 -5.14
N GLY A 393 -23.32 11.47 -4.89
CA GLY A 393 -24.63 10.87 -5.20
C GLY A 393 -25.11 9.96 -4.09
N ASP A 394 -26.43 9.79 -3.95
CA ASP A 394 -27.04 8.94 -2.95
C ASP A 394 -28.30 8.21 -3.44
N THR A 395 -28.69 7.16 -2.73
CA THR A 395 -30.00 6.50 -2.87
C THR A 395 -30.91 6.88 -1.69
N MET A 396 -32.19 6.49 -1.75
CA MET A 396 -33.10 6.64 -0.61
C MET A 396 -32.67 5.87 0.65
N GLU A 397 -31.79 4.87 0.51
CA GLU A 397 -31.21 4.12 1.64
C GLU A 397 -29.87 4.73 2.12
N GLY A 398 -29.35 5.72 1.40
CA GLY A 398 -28.14 6.46 1.74
C GLY A 398 -28.40 7.43 2.88
N GLU A 399 -28.00 7.07 4.10
CA GLU A 399 -28.12 7.93 5.27
C GLU A 399 -26.77 8.57 5.59
N THR A 400 -26.76 9.89 5.75
CA THR A 400 -25.57 10.65 6.16
C THR A 400 -25.94 11.62 7.26
N PHE A 401 -25.36 11.42 8.45
CA PHE A 401 -25.69 12.19 9.65
C PHE A 401 -24.45 12.38 10.53
N HIS A 402 -24.44 13.40 11.39
CA HIS A 402 -23.27 13.77 12.21
C HIS A 402 -21.97 13.90 11.41
N SER A 403 -22.06 14.33 10.15
CA SER A 403 -20.95 14.29 9.19
C SER A 403 -20.86 15.60 8.42
N TYR A 404 -19.63 16.05 8.15
CA TYR A 404 -19.38 17.44 7.77
C TYR A 404 -18.41 17.58 6.59
N TRP A 405 -18.56 18.62 5.77
CA TRP A 405 -17.51 18.98 4.81
C TRP A 405 -17.14 20.45 4.90
N ASN A 406 -15.88 20.74 4.62
CA ASN A 406 -15.40 22.10 4.58
C ASN A 406 -15.73 22.73 3.21
N MET A 407 -16.66 23.68 3.18
CA MET A 407 -17.15 24.32 1.96
C MET A 407 -16.06 25.13 1.22
N GLU A 408 -15.13 25.71 1.97
CA GLU A 408 -14.06 26.54 1.42
C GLU A 408 -12.92 25.68 0.88
N ALA A 409 -12.55 24.61 1.59
CA ALA A 409 -11.54 23.66 1.11
C ALA A 409 -12.03 22.87 -0.11
N SER A 410 -13.32 22.52 -0.15
CA SER A 410 -13.88 21.76 -1.26
C SER A 410 -14.12 22.57 -2.53
N GLY A 411 -14.39 23.88 -2.38
CA GLY A 411 -14.89 24.71 -3.47
C GLY A 411 -16.34 24.40 -3.88
N VAL A 412 -17.05 23.58 -3.09
CA VAL A 412 -18.41 23.11 -3.38
C VAL A 412 -19.36 23.49 -2.26
N ALA A 413 -20.41 24.25 -2.60
CA ALA A 413 -21.40 24.77 -1.65
C ALA A 413 -22.51 23.78 -1.26
N SER A 414 -22.63 22.64 -1.95
CA SER A 414 -23.68 21.64 -1.72
C SER A 414 -23.12 20.22 -1.60
N SER A 415 -23.91 19.33 -1.00
CA SER A 415 -23.64 17.90 -0.87
C SER A 415 -24.98 17.16 -0.83
N LYS A 416 -25.01 15.88 -1.21
CA LYS A 416 -26.22 15.05 -1.04
C LYS A 416 -26.49 14.69 0.41
N GLY A 417 -25.44 14.59 1.22
CA GLY A 417 -25.53 14.31 2.65
C GLY A 417 -24.50 15.09 3.47
N GLY A 418 -24.78 15.19 4.77
CA GLY A 418 -23.96 15.90 5.75
C GLY A 418 -24.29 17.39 5.87
N GLU A 419 -23.46 18.11 6.63
CA GLU A 419 -23.57 19.55 6.83
C GLU A 419 -22.29 20.30 6.40
N GLY A 420 -22.46 21.41 5.69
CA GLY A 420 -21.35 22.24 5.23
C GLY A 420 -20.90 23.21 6.31
N LEU A 421 -19.61 23.22 6.60
CA LEU A 421 -18.98 24.15 7.55
C LEU A 421 -17.91 24.99 6.85
N THR A 422 -17.66 26.19 7.37
CA THR A 422 -16.53 27.05 6.98
C THR A 422 -15.23 26.59 7.64
N ASN A 423 -14.08 27.11 7.19
CA ASN A 423 -12.78 26.87 7.83
C ASN A 423 -12.79 27.23 9.33
N ALA A 424 -13.42 28.35 9.69
CA ALA A 424 -13.51 28.80 11.08
C ALA A 424 -14.33 27.83 11.93
N GLN A 425 -15.44 27.32 11.39
CA GLN A 425 -16.28 26.32 12.08
C GLN A 425 -15.57 24.97 12.17
N PHE A 426 -14.85 24.54 11.13
CA PHE A 426 -14.07 23.29 11.17
C PHE A 426 -12.95 23.29 12.21
N ALA A 427 -12.47 24.48 12.60
CA ALA A 427 -11.44 24.67 13.61
C ALA A 427 -12.02 24.93 15.01
N ASP A 428 -13.33 24.77 15.20
CA ASP A 428 -14.04 25.01 16.47
C ASP A 428 -14.87 23.76 16.85
N GLU A 429 -14.50 23.11 17.95
CA GLU A 429 -15.17 21.92 18.48
C GLU A 429 -16.68 22.14 18.67
N SER A 430 -17.12 23.37 18.99
CA SER A 430 -18.55 23.69 19.21
C SER A 430 -19.40 23.65 17.93
N SER A 431 -18.76 23.55 16.75
CA SER A 431 -19.45 23.40 15.47
C SER A 431 -19.87 21.95 15.19
N PHE A 432 -19.37 21.00 15.96
CA PHE A 432 -19.70 19.59 15.85
C PHE A 432 -20.75 19.24 16.91
N ASP A 433 -21.66 18.32 16.58
CA ASP A 433 -22.67 17.88 17.53
C ASP A 433 -22.09 16.98 18.65
N GLU A 434 -22.94 16.66 19.63
CA GLU A 434 -22.57 15.89 20.82
C GLU A 434 -22.05 14.47 20.54
N SER A 435 -22.23 13.94 19.33
CA SER A 435 -21.67 12.65 18.95
C SER A 435 -20.16 12.72 18.71
N TRP A 436 -19.58 13.92 18.54
CA TRP A 436 -18.14 14.11 18.35
C TRP A 436 -17.44 14.27 19.69
N ILE A 437 -16.80 13.19 20.15
CA ILE A 437 -16.10 13.17 21.44
C ILE A 437 -14.64 13.61 21.26
N PHE A 438 -14.35 14.86 21.66
CA PHE A 438 -13.03 15.46 21.62
C PHE A 438 -12.23 15.24 22.92
N CYS A 439 -10.92 15.14 22.81
CA CYS A 439 -10.03 15.04 23.97
C CYS A 439 -9.99 16.38 24.73
N PRO A 440 -9.97 16.38 26.09
CA PRO A 440 -9.47 15.32 26.96
C PRO A 440 -10.53 14.38 27.57
N ALA A 441 -11.73 14.23 26.98
CA ALA A 441 -12.70 13.23 27.44
C ALA A 441 -12.08 11.81 27.46
N THR A 442 -12.49 10.97 28.41
CA THR A 442 -11.89 9.64 28.65
C THR A 442 -11.98 8.73 27.42
N ASP A 443 -13.11 8.78 26.73
CA ASP A 443 -13.46 8.01 25.53
C ASP A 443 -13.32 8.84 24.24
N CYS A 444 -12.51 9.92 24.28
CA CYS A 444 -12.30 10.76 23.10
C CYS A 444 -11.70 9.99 21.92
N LEU A 445 -12.24 10.28 20.74
CA LEU A 445 -11.76 9.78 19.45
C LEU A 445 -11.04 10.86 18.64
N TRP A 446 -11.41 12.12 18.84
CA TRP A 446 -10.92 13.25 18.07
C TRP A 446 -10.02 14.14 18.92
N VAL A 447 -8.98 14.67 18.28
CA VAL A 447 -8.13 15.74 18.79
C VAL A 447 -8.29 16.94 17.88
N MET A 448 -8.62 18.11 18.44
CA MET A 448 -8.69 19.36 17.70
C MET A 448 -7.32 20.05 17.70
N PRO A 449 -6.55 20.02 16.60
CA PRO A 449 -5.32 20.81 16.50
C PRO A 449 -5.64 22.31 16.40
N ALA A 450 -4.74 23.15 16.91
CA ALA A 450 -4.92 24.60 16.86
C ALA A 450 -5.08 25.10 15.42
N GLY A 451 -6.24 25.67 15.10
CA GLY A 451 -6.53 26.26 13.78
C GLY A 451 -6.72 25.25 12.64
N GLY A 452 -6.84 23.95 12.93
CA GLY A 452 -7.01 22.90 11.93
C GLY A 452 -8.22 22.00 12.20
N PRO A 453 -8.58 21.11 11.25
CA PRO A 453 -9.72 20.22 11.39
C PRO A 453 -9.45 19.07 12.39
N PRO A 454 -10.50 18.36 12.86
CA PRO A 454 -10.36 17.26 13.81
C PRO A 454 -9.44 16.16 13.28
N ARG A 455 -8.55 15.63 14.11
CA ARG A 455 -7.72 14.48 13.75
C ARG A 455 -8.05 13.30 14.65
N LEU A 456 -8.01 12.10 14.08
CA LEU A 456 -8.15 10.88 14.87
C LEU A 456 -7.03 10.81 15.91
N LYS A 457 -7.39 10.46 17.14
CA LYS A 457 -6.47 10.43 18.28
C LYS A 457 -5.24 9.56 18.00
N TRP A 458 -5.42 8.37 17.44
CA TRP A 458 -4.32 7.45 17.13
C TRP A 458 -3.31 8.04 16.14
N VAL A 459 -3.76 8.92 15.23
CA VAL A 459 -2.89 9.62 14.28
C VAL A 459 -2.02 10.66 14.99
N VAL A 460 -2.51 11.27 16.07
CA VAL A 460 -1.79 12.31 16.82
C VAL A 460 -0.88 11.70 17.89
N THR A 461 -1.31 10.60 18.52
CA THR A 461 -0.55 9.98 19.62
C THR A 461 0.54 9.01 19.13
N GLY A 462 0.50 8.59 17.86
CA GLY A 462 1.58 7.80 17.24
C GLY A 462 1.83 6.45 17.93
N ASN A 463 0.77 5.69 18.17
CA ASN A 463 0.91 4.33 18.71
C ASN A 463 1.34 3.34 17.65
#